data_AF-T1GQA5-F1
#
_entry.id   AF-T1GQA5-F1
#
_cell.length_a   1.000
_cell.length_b   1.000
_cell.length_c   1.000
_cell.angle_alpha   90.00
_cell.angle_beta   90.00
_cell.angle_gamma   90.00
#
_symmetry.space_group_name_H-M   'P 1'
#
loop_
_entity.id
_entity.type
_entity.pdbx_description
1 polymer ?
#
loop_
_entity_poly.entity_id
_entity_poly.type
_entity_poly.pdbx_seq_one_letter_code
_entity_poly.pdbx_strand_id
1 'polypeptide(L)'
;MKENKYYSEFSFWIPVGYVFILGLFFTEDSRFTKVLNPDQTDEMKGWIILVILTYYLTGADRVLPIHMHIRVLISTLLFLMGYSNASYIWQTGNCGIVKFFQVMFQTNFMTVILCFCMNRPYQFYYFVPLMSFWICMMYFVMSLPPQVTTQSVDGNVYHYLYLVFFERIFVTRPWKALFVTTDDDIHEWWYQWKLDRYTVVFGMIFAYFVHIAQKYNVFDDGNHGNLFSRKTLFTFSLLALFGIGSYTTFSFFCKNKLNCDEIHSYIVFIPIIGYIILRNISGIIRTKYSTFFAWFGKISLELFICQYHIWLAADRHGVLVLLPGFPTANMIITSFIFI
;
A
#
# COMPACT_ATOMS: atom_id res chain seq x y z
N MET A 1 -28.04 14.79 1.35
CA MET A 1 -28.49 14.51 -0.03
C MET A 1 -27.35 13.79 -0.76
N LYS A 2 -27.61 12.94 -1.75
CA LYS A 2 -26.54 12.23 -2.49
C LYS A 2 -26.65 12.51 -3.99
N GLU A 3 -25.52 12.75 -4.64
CA GLU A 3 -25.43 12.92 -6.10
C GLU A 3 -24.76 11.72 -6.76
N ASN A 4 -25.13 11.45 -8.01
CA ASN A 4 -24.51 10.38 -8.80
C ASN A 4 -23.08 10.75 -9.17
N LYS A 5 -22.20 9.74 -9.23
CA LYS A 5 -20.83 9.92 -9.72
C LYS A 5 -20.83 10.13 -11.22
N TYR A 6 -20.14 11.19 -11.67
CA TYR A 6 -19.90 11.47 -13.08
C TYR A 6 -18.42 11.34 -13.37
N TYR A 7 -18.05 10.27 -14.07
CA TYR A 7 -16.69 10.11 -14.57
C TYR A 7 -16.53 10.89 -15.88
N SER A 8 -15.50 11.72 -15.92
CA SER A 8 -14.88 12.27 -17.13
C SER A 8 -13.36 12.19 -16.98
N GLU A 9 -12.63 12.16 -18.09
CA GLU A 9 -11.17 12.16 -18.04
C GLU A 9 -10.63 13.41 -17.33
N PHE A 10 -11.21 14.58 -17.60
CA PHE A 10 -10.84 15.83 -16.95
C PHE A 10 -11.12 15.82 -15.45
N SER A 11 -12.28 15.31 -15.01
CA SER A 11 -12.62 15.26 -13.58
C SER A 11 -11.69 14.35 -12.78
N PHE A 12 -11.05 13.35 -13.41
CA PHE A 12 -10.07 12.50 -12.75
C PHE A 12 -8.63 13.05 -12.84
N TRP A 13 -8.17 13.43 -14.04
CA TRP A 13 -6.78 13.81 -14.25
C TRP A 13 -6.43 15.22 -13.76
N ILE A 14 -7.38 16.17 -13.76
CA ILE A 14 -7.11 17.54 -13.27
C ILE A 14 -6.79 17.53 -11.77
N PRO A 15 -7.62 16.94 -10.88
CA PRO A 15 -7.29 16.89 -9.46
C PRO A 15 -5.98 16.13 -9.17
N VAL A 16 -5.75 15.01 -9.87
CA VAL A 16 -4.48 14.26 -9.77
C VAL A 16 -3.31 15.17 -10.15
N GLY A 17 -3.35 15.83 -11.30
CA GLY A 17 -2.29 16.73 -11.76
C GLY A 17 -2.05 17.90 -10.80
N TYR A 18 -3.11 18.50 -10.27
CA TYR A 18 -3.02 19.58 -9.29
C TYR A 18 -2.32 19.14 -7.99
N VAL A 19 -2.71 17.98 -7.45
CA VAL A 19 -2.09 17.39 -6.25
C VAL A 19 -0.60 17.09 -6.48
N PHE A 20 -0.23 16.59 -7.66
CA PHE A 20 1.18 16.36 -8.02
C PHE A 20 1.99 17.65 -8.13
N ILE A 21 1.42 18.69 -8.76
CA ILE A 21 2.07 20.00 -8.84
C ILE A 21 2.32 20.56 -7.43
N LEU A 22 1.32 20.52 -6.55
CA LEU A 22 1.48 20.93 -5.15
C LEU A 22 2.58 20.13 -4.45
N GLY A 23 2.57 18.80 -4.57
CA GLY A 23 3.58 17.94 -3.96
C GLY A 23 5.01 18.28 -4.36
N LEU A 24 5.24 18.68 -5.62
CA LEU A 24 6.57 19.08 -6.10
C LEU A 24 7.07 20.38 -5.46
N PHE A 25 6.19 21.34 -5.15
CA PHE A 25 6.59 22.61 -4.52
C PHE A 25 7.08 22.44 -3.08
N PHE A 26 6.60 21.41 -2.36
CA PHE A 26 6.95 21.16 -0.96
C PHE A 26 8.04 20.09 -0.80
N THR A 27 9.13 20.19 -1.57
CA THR A 27 10.24 19.21 -1.52
C THR A 27 11.32 19.65 -0.53
N GLU A 28 11.69 18.77 0.40
CA GLU A 28 12.77 18.98 1.38
C GLU A 28 13.80 17.85 1.33
N ASP A 29 14.99 18.10 1.89
CA ASP A 29 16.03 17.08 2.07
C ASP A 29 15.71 16.17 3.27
N SER A 30 15.78 14.86 3.07
CA SER A 30 15.63 13.87 4.15
C SER A 30 16.92 13.75 4.96
N ARG A 31 16.75 13.49 6.26
CA ARG A 31 17.87 13.17 7.17
C ARG A 31 18.39 11.74 6.99
N PHE A 32 17.67 10.91 6.23
CA PHE A 32 17.97 9.50 6.06
C PHE A 32 18.48 9.21 4.65
N THR A 33 19.56 8.44 4.56
CA THR A 33 20.16 8.01 3.28
C THR A 33 19.81 6.58 2.90
N LYS A 34 19.27 5.80 3.85
CA LYS A 34 18.93 4.39 3.64
C LYS A 34 17.82 4.22 2.61
N VAL A 35 17.86 3.10 1.89
CA VAL A 35 16.80 2.71 0.95
C VAL A 35 15.47 2.57 1.69
N LEU A 36 14.37 3.11 1.12
CA LEU A 36 13.03 3.11 1.72
C LEU A 36 13.01 3.69 3.13
N ASN A 37 13.57 4.89 3.28
CA ASN A 37 13.51 5.59 4.54
C ASN A 37 12.05 5.94 4.94
N PRO A 38 11.81 6.29 6.22
CA PRO A 38 10.48 6.62 6.70
C PRO A 38 9.83 7.79 5.94
N ASP A 39 10.60 8.85 5.66
CA ASP A 39 10.10 10.05 4.97
C ASP A 39 9.58 9.72 3.56
N GLN A 40 10.32 8.90 2.80
CA GLN A 40 9.93 8.42 1.48
C GLN A 40 8.75 7.46 1.54
N THR A 41 8.69 6.61 2.56
CA THR A 41 7.59 5.66 2.72
C THR A 41 6.29 6.41 3.03
N ASP A 42 6.34 7.45 3.88
CA ASP A 42 5.19 8.30 4.16
C ASP A 42 4.82 9.14 2.94
N GLU A 43 5.77 9.77 2.26
CA GLU A 43 5.52 10.43 0.97
C GLU A 43 4.80 9.50 -0.01
N MET A 44 5.28 8.26 -0.13
CA MET A 44 4.74 7.26 -1.04
C MET A 44 3.29 6.92 -0.69
N LYS A 45 2.99 6.67 0.58
CA LYS A 45 1.61 6.45 1.05
C LYS A 45 0.73 7.67 0.77
N GLY A 46 1.27 8.87 0.93
CA GLY A 46 0.56 10.14 0.76
C GLY A 46 0.06 10.40 -0.65
N TRP A 47 0.92 10.31 -1.66
CA TRP A 47 0.47 10.50 -3.04
C TRP A 47 -0.44 9.35 -3.48
N ILE A 48 -0.18 8.11 -3.03
CA ILE A 48 -1.03 6.95 -3.29
C ILE A 48 -2.45 7.20 -2.76
N ILE A 49 -2.59 7.61 -1.50
CA ILE A 49 -3.91 7.80 -0.90
C ILE A 49 -4.69 8.91 -1.60
N LEU A 50 -4.04 10.01 -1.97
CA LEU A 50 -4.71 11.11 -2.69
C LEU A 50 -5.22 10.68 -4.08
N VAL A 51 -4.46 9.84 -4.79
CA VAL A 51 -4.91 9.28 -6.08
C VAL A 51 -6.08 8.30 -5.89
N ILE A 52 -6.02 7.43 -4.88
CA ILE A 52 -7.11 6.50 -4.53
C ILE A 52 -8.39 7.25 -4.16
N LEU A 53 -8.27 8.31 -3.37
CA LEU A 53 -9.38 9.15 -2.96
C LEU A 53 -10.04 9.83 -4.17
N THR A 54 -9.25 10.38 -5.09
CA THR A 54 -9.74 10.97 -6.34
C THR A 54 -10.45 9.93 -7.21
N TYR A 55 -9.90 8.72 -7.30
CA TYR A 55 -10.51 7.60 -8.02
C TYR A 55 -11.90 7.25 -7.50
N TYR A 56 -12.05 7.09 -6.17
CA TYR A 56 -13.34 6.74 -5.59
C TYR A 56 -14.35 7.89 -5.66
N LEU A 57 -13.90 9.14 -5.50
CA LEU A 57 -14.75 10.32 -5.62
C LEU A 57 -15.35 10.47 -7.02
N THR A 58 -14.53 10.27 -8.06
CA THR A 58 -14.92 10.45 -9.47
C THR A 58 -15.65 9.25 -10.07
N GLY A 59 -15.58 8.07 -9.44
CA GLY A 59 -16.17 6.85 -10.02
C GLY A 59 -15.41 6.35 -11.26
N ALA A 60 -14.08 6.51 -11.26
CA ALA A 60 -13.22 6.06 -12.34
C ALA A 60 -13.05 4.52 -12.40
N ASP A 61 -13.78 3.77 -11.58
CA ASP A 61 -13.80 2.31 -11.56
C ASP A 61 -14.35 1.67 -12.84
N ARG A 62 -15.09 2.45 -13.63
CA ARG A 62 -15.60 2.05 -14.94
C ARG A 62 -14.50 1.90 -15.99
N VAL A 63 -13.35 2.55 -15.81
CA VAL A 63 -12.22 2.50 -16.75
C VAL A 63 -11.23 1.45 -16.27
N LEU A 64 -11.18 0.33 -16.99
CA LEU A 64 -10.42 -0.85 -16.58
C LEU A 64 -8.90 -0.58 -16.42
N PRO A 65 -8.21 0.13 -17.32
CA PRO A 65 -6.80 0.48 -17.10
C PRO A 65 -6.57 1.28 -15.81
N ILE A 66 -7.44 2.26 -15.51
CA ILE A 66 -7.35 3.06 -14.28
C ILE A 66 -7.58 2.15 -13.07
N HIS A 67 -8.60 1.28 -13.10
CA HIS A 67 -8.84 0.30 -12.04
C HIS A 67 -7.59 -0.54 -11.76
N MET A 68 -6.95 -1.10 -12.79
CA MET A 68 -5.76 -1.94 -12.64
C MET A 68 -4.56 -1.18 -12.05
N HIS A 69 -4.41 0.12 -12.33
CA HIS A 69 -3.35 0.93 -11.73
C HIS A 69 -3.65 1.25 -10.27
N ILE A 70 -4.89 1.61 -9.94
CA ILE A 70 -5.32 1.81 -8.56
C ILE A 70 -5.14 0.54 -7.73
N ARG A 71 -5.36 -0.63 -8.32
CA ARG A 71 -5.03 -1.92 -7.68
C ARG A 71 -3.55 -2.02 -7.32
N VAL A 72 -2.63 -1.69 -8.25
CA VAL A 72 -1.20 -1.63 -7.91
C VAL A 72 -0.94 -0.69 -6.75
N LEU A 73 -1.59 0.47 -6.70
CA LEU A 73 -1.39 1.42 -5.60
C LEU A 73 -1.86 0.84 -4.24
N ILE A 74 -3.02 0.19 -4.19
CA ILE A 74 -3.53 -0.48 -2.99
C ILE A 74 -2.59 -1.61 -2.57
N SER A 75 -2.17 -2.46 -3.51
CA SER A 75 -1.19 -3.52 -3.25
C SER A 75 0.13 -2.93 -2.75
N THR A 76 0.52 -1.76 -3.22
CA THR A 76 1.75 -1.11 -2.74
C THR A 76 1.64 -0.72 -1.27
N LEU A 77 0.49 -0.27 -0.79
CA LEU A 77 0.28 -0.02 0.65
C LEU A 77 0.45 -1.30 1.49
N LEU A 78 -0.09 -2.43 1.00
CA LEU A 78 0.07 -3.73 1.66
C LEU A 78 1.52 -4.24 1.61
N PHE A 79 2.20 -4.03 0.48
CA PHE A 79 3.62 -4.35 0.32
C PHE A 79 4.48 -3.54 1.31
N LEU A 80 4.25 -2.23 1.44
CA LEU A 80 4.94 -1.37 2.39
C LEU A 80 4.66 -1.78 3.85
N MET A 81 3.43 -2.22 4.15
CA MET A 81 3.08 -2.76 5.46
C MET A 81 3.85 -4.06 5.77
N GLY A 82 3.94 -4.99 4.81
CA GLY A 82 4.75 -6.20 4.94
C GLY A 82 6.24 -5.89 5.11
N TYR A 83 6.77 -4.97 4.28
CA TYR A 83 8.17 -4.52 4.34
C TYR A 83 8.53 -3.90 5.69
N SER A 84 7.70 -2.97 6.19
CA SER A 84 7.98 -2.21 7.40
C SER A 84 7.98 -3.10 8.64
N ASN A 85 7.00 -3.99 8.75
CA ASN A 85 6.91 -4.90 9.89
C ASN A 85 8.00 -5.98 9.85
N ALA A 86 8.29 -6.58 8.68
CA ALA A 86 9.39 -7.53 8.55
C ALA A 86 10.74 -6.90 8.86
N SER A 87 10.98 -5.67 8.40
CA SER A 87 12.19 -4.90 8.72
C SER A 87 12.34 -4.63 10.21
N TYR A 88 11.25 -4.25 10.88
CA TYR A 88 11.25 -4.02 12.32
C TYR A 88 11.62 -5.30 13.09
N ILE A 89 11.00 -6.43 12.75
CA ILE A 89 11.27 -7.69 13.45
C ILE A 89 12.70 -8.19 13.13
N TRP A 90 13.16 -8.05 11.89
CA TRP A 90 14.52 -8.41 11.51
C TRP A 90 15.60 -7.68 12.32
N GLN A 91 15.38 -6.38 12.55
CA GLN A 91 16.32 -5.51 13.28
C GLN A 91 16.22 -5.68 14.80
N THR A 92 15.02 -5.78 15.35
CA THR A 92 14.80 -5.79 16.81
C THR A 92 14.75 -7.20 17.40
N GLY A 93 14.45 -8.22 16.59
CA GLY A 93 14.11 -9.57 17.05
C GLY A 93 12.85 -9.64 17.91
N ASN A 94 12.08 -8.55 18.03
CA ASN A 94 10.97 -8.47 18.97
C ASN A 94 9.65 -8.92 18.32
N CYS A 95 9.36 -10.22 18.41
CA CYS A 95 8.06 -10.81 18.09
C CYS A 95 7.09 -10.84 19.29
N GLY A 96 7.30 -9.98 20.30
CA GLY A 96 6.54 -10.02 21.55
C GLY A 96 5.04 -9.73 21.35
N ILE A 97 4.20 -10.40 22.14
CA ILE A 97 2.75 -10.27 22.09
C ILE A 97 2.26 -8.83 22.36
N VAL A 98 2.99 -8.06 23.18
CA VAL A 98 2.67 -6.65 23.47
C VAL A 98 2.77 -5.80 22.21
N LYS A 99 3.84 -5.97 21.42
CA LYS A 99 4.03 -5.22 20.18
C LYS A 99 2.97 -5.59 19.15
N PHE A 100 2.63 -6.88 19.05
CA PHE A 100 1.52 -7.35 18.23
C PHE A 100 0.22 -6.62 18.56
N PHE A 101 -0.19 -6.59 19.83
CA PHE A 101 -1.41 -5.90 20.23
C PHE A 101 -1.37 -4.39 20.00
N GLN A 102 -0.21 -3.74 20.16
CA GLN A 102 -0.05 -2.32 19.83
C GLN A 102 -0.29 -2.04 18.34
N VAL A 103 0.30 -2.84 17.46
CA VAL A 103 0.13 -2.70 15.99
C VAL A 103 -1.31 -2.98 15.59
N MET A 104 -1.93 -4.03 16.16
CA MET A 104 -3.33 -4.36 15.91
C MET A 104 -4.26 -3.26 16.40
N PHE A 105 -4.03 -2.72 17.60
CA PHE A 105 -4.82 -1.62 18.14
C PHE A 105 -4.71 -0.38 17.25
N GLN A 106 -3.50 0.06 16.91
CA GLN A 106 -3.28 1.23 16.06
C GLN A 106 -3.98 1.08 14.70
N THR A 107 -3.90 -0.09 14.08
CA THR A 107 -4.51 -0.34 12.76
C THR A 107 -6.04 -0.36 12.82
N ASN A 108 -6.63 -0.79 13.94
CA ASN A 108 -8.06 -1.04 14.04
C ASN A 108 -8.86 0.02 14.79
N PHE A 109 -8.21 0.85 15.59
CA PHE A 109 -8.85 1.74 16.55
C PHE A 109 -9.96 2.58 15.92
N MET A 110 -9.63 3.29 14.84
CA MET A 110 -10.59 4.15 14.14
C MET A 110 -11.73 3.35 13.48
N THR A 111 -11.41 2.26 12.80
CA THR A 111 -12.41 1.41 12.13
C THR A 111 -13.41 0.85 13.13
N VAL A 112 -12.94 0.37 14.27
CA VAL A 112 -13.79 -0.18 15.34
C VAL A 112 -14.71 0.91 15.90
N ILE A 113 -14.19 2.12 16.17
CA ILE A 113 -15.01 3.25 16.61
C ILE A 113 -16.09 3.57 15.57
N LEU A 114 -15.73 3.66 14.29
CA LEU A 114 -16.68 3.94 13.22
C LEU A 114 -17.71 2.82 13.02
N CYS A 115 -17.34 1.56 13.22
CA CYS A 115 -18.29 0.45 13.25
C CYS A 115 -19.36 0.64 14.32
N PHE A 116 -18.96 1.04 15.53
CA PHE A 116 -19.90 1.32 16.62
C PHE A 116 -20.75 2.57 16.37
N CYS A 117 -20.15 3.67 15.93
CA CYS A 117 -20.87 4.92 15.68
C CYS A 117 -21.87 4.81 14.52
N MET A 118 -21.51 4.10 13.45
CA MET A 118 -22.29 4.03 12.22
C MET A 118 -23.13 2.76 12.09
N ASN A 119 -23.03 1.85 13.07
CA ASN A 119 -23.68 0.53 13.07
C ASN A 119 -23.43 -0.23 11.75
N ARG A 120 -22.16 -0.32 11.33
CA ARG A 120 -21.74 -1.05 10.12
C ARG A 120 -20.83 -2.22 10.47
N PRO A 121 -20.96 -3.36 9.76
CA PRO A 121 -20.09 -4.51 10.01
C PRO A 121 -18.64 -4.16 9.70
N TYR A 122 -17.70 -4.78 10.42
CA TYR A 122 -16.27 -4.52 10.28
C TYR A 122 -15.75 -4.72 8.84
N GLN A 123 -16.32 -5.69 8.11
CA GLN A 123 -15.99 -5.96 6.71
C GLN A 123 -16.34 -4.85 5.72
N PHE A 124 -17.24 -3.93 6.11
CA PHE A 124 -17.58 -2.76 5.30
C PHE A 124 -16.33 -1.94 4.94
N TYR A 125 -15.35 -1.90 5.85
CA TYR A 125 -14.06 -1.23 5.66
C TYR A 125 -12.97 -2.21 5.22
N TYR A 126 -13.24 -3.03 4.20
CA TYR A 126 -12.46 -4.22 3.78
C TYR A 126 -10.93 -4.14 3.90
N PHE A 127 -10.32 -2.98 3.67
CA PHE A 127 -8.88 -2.78 3.73
C PHE A 127 -8.29 -3.01 5.13
N VAL A 128 -8.96 -2.56 6.20
CA VAL A 128 -8.47 -2.72 7.58
C VAL A 128 -8.56 -4.17 8.09
N PRO A 129 -9.68 -4.89 7.90
CA PRO A 129 -9.75 -6.34 8.12
C PRO A 129 -8.66 -7.09 7.35
N LEU A 130 -8.40 -6.71 6.09
CA LEU A 130 -7.36 -7.34 5.28
C LEU A 130 -5.97 -7.10 5.85
N MET A 131 -5.62 -5.86 6.21
CA MET A 131 -4.36 -5.53 6.87
C MET A 131 -4.19 -6.31 8.18
N SER A 132 -5.24 -6.35 9.01
CA SER A 132 -5.23 -7.05 10.29
C SER A 132 -4.99 -8.55 10.13
N PHE A 133 -5.64 -9.17 9.14
CA PHE A 133 -5.42 -10.57 8.80
C PHE A 133 -3.95 -10.84 8.43
N TRP A 134 -3.36 -10.01 7.57
CA TRP A 134 -1.97 -10.18 7.14
C TRP A 134 -0.96 -9.90 8.26
N ILE A 135 -1.23 -8.94 9.13
CA ILE A 135 -0.42 -8.68 10.33
C ILE A 135 -0.45 -9.91 11.24
N CYS A 136 -1.63 -10.48 11.51
CA CYS A 136 -1.76 -11.73 12.27
C CYS A 136 -0.95 -12.88 11.65
N MET A 137 -1.10 -13.10 10.34
CA MET A 137 -0.38 -14.16 9.64
C MET A 137 1.13 -13.96 9.69
N MET A 138 1.61 -12.74 9.46
CA MET A 138 3.04 -12.42 9.53
C MET A 138 3.59 -12.64 10.94
N TYR A 139 2.93 -12.12 11.99
CA TYR A 139 3.39 -12.34 13.37
C TYR A 139 3.36 -13.82 13.75
N PHE A 140 2.33 -14.56 13.33
CA PHE A 140 2.27 -16.00 13.54
C PHE A 140 3.48 -16.70 12.90
N VAL A 141 3.72 -16.48 11.61
CA VAL A 141 4.85 -17.08 10.88
C VAL A 141 6.20 -16.70 11.49
N MET A 142 6.40 -15.43 11.81
CA MET A 142 7.67 -14.93 12.34
C MET A 142 7.92 -15.32 13.81
N SER A 143 6.87 -15.72 14.54
CA SER A 143 7.01 -16.26 15.89
C SER A 143 7.46 -17.73 15.90
N LEU A 144 7.24 -18.47 14.81
CA LEU A 144 7.61 -19.88 14.71
C LEU A 144 9.13 -20.05 14.59
N PRO A 145 9.72 -21.05 15.26
CA PRO A 145 11.15 -21.33 15.16
C PRO A 145 11.50 -21.96 13.80
N PRO A 146 12.66 -21.64 13.20
CA PRO A 146 13.64 -20.66 13.64
C PRO A 146 13.20 -19.21 13.37
N GLN A 147 13.32 -18.36 14.39
CA GLN A 147 13.02 -16.94 14.25
C GLN A 147 14.07 -16.28 13.34
N VAL A 148 13.63 -15.81 12.18
CA VAL A 148 14.49 -15.17 11.18
C VAL A 148 14.83 -13.76 11.66
N THR A 149 16.02 -13.60 12.23
CA THR A 149 16.56 -12.35 12.75
C THR A 149 17.99 -12.19 12.26
N THR A 150 18.53 -10.98 12.37
CA THR A 150 19.94 -10.71 12.02
C THR A 150 20.89 -11.71 12.70
N GLN A 151 20.66 -12.01 13.98
CA GLN A 151 21.49 -12.91 14.79
C GLN A 151 21.34 -14.38 14.39
N SER A 152 20.13 -14.85 14.10
CA SER A 152 19.90 -16.27 13.75
C SER A 152 20.48 -16.62 12.38
N VAL A 153 20.53 -15.64 11.49
CA VAL A 153 21.11 -15.76 10.16
C VAL A 153 22.64 -15.79 10.20
N ASP A 154 23.27 -15.07 11.13
CA ASP A 154 24.71 -15.18 11.38
C ASP A 154 25.11 -16.59 11.83
N GLY A 155 24.22 -17.30 12.54
CA GLY A 155 24.46 -18.67 12.98
C GLY A 155 24.18 -19.74 11.92
N ASN A 156 23.20 -19.55 11.03
CA ASN A 156 22.87 -20.52 9.99
C ASN A 156 22.21 -19.88 8.75
N VAL A 157 22.92 -19.94 7.62
CA VAL A 157 22.48 -19.46 6.30
C VAL A 157 21.22 -20.19 5.81
N TYR A 158 20.97 -21.44 6.21
CA TYR A 158 19.78 -22.17 5.76
C TYR A 158 18.46 -21.63 6.32
N HIS A 159 18.50 -20.75 7.34
CA HIS A 159 17.31 -20.03 7.80
C HIS A 159 16.67 -19.13 6.72
N TYR A 160 17.40 -18.80 5.65
CA TYR A 160 16.84 -18.10 4.48
C TYR A 160 15.82 -18.95 3.69
N LEU A 161 16.04 -20.27 3.60
CA LEU A 161 15.13 -21.18 2.89
C LEU A 161 13.78 -21.34 3.61
N TYR A 162 13.73 -20.98 4.90
CA TYR A 162 12.50 -21.02 5.68
C TYR A 162 11.43 -20.11 5.08
N LEU A 163 11.80 -18.93 4.54
CA LEU A 163 10.85 -17.99 3.91
C LEU A 163 10.11 -18.59 2.70
N VAL A 164 10.78 -19.47 1.94
CA VAL A 164 10.20 -20.16 0.77
C VAL A 164 9.19 -21.23 1.21
N PHE A 165 9.42 -21.86 2.38
CA PHE A 165 8.49 -22.87 2.93
C PHE A 165 7.16 -22.25 3.38
N PHE A 166 7.19 -21.03 3.95
CA PHE A 166 5.99 -20.37 4.47
C PHE A 166 5.08 -19.78 3.40
N GLU A 167 5.54 -19.61 2.16
CA GLU A 167 4.68 -19.22 1.04
C GLU A 167 3.44 -20.13 0.98
N ARG A 168 3.60 -21.43 1.26
CA ARG A 168 2.48 -22.39 1.27
C ARG A 168 1.49 -22.18 2.43
N ILE A 169 1.94 -21.65 3.57
CA ILE A 169 1.09 -21.33 4.72
C ILE A 169 0.30 -20.05 4.46
N PHE A 170 0.91 -19.05 3.81
CA PHE A 170 0.23 -17.81 3.40
C PHE A 170 -0.86 -18.03 2.33
N VAL A 171 -0.89 -19.19 1.68
CA VAL A 171 -1.91 -19.58 0.69
C VAL A 171 -3.07 -20.38 1.33
N THR A 172 -2.99 -20.70 2.63
CA THR A 172 -4.09 -21.40 3.32
C THR A 172 -5.33 -20.52 3.42
N ARG A 173 -6.51 -21.11 3.16
CA ARG A 173 -7.78 -20.36 3.12
C ARG A 173 -8.06 -19.70 4.48
N PRO A 174 -8.47 -18.42 4.51
CA PRO A 174 -8.80 -17.74 5.76
C PRO A 174 -9.98 -18.42 6.49
N TRP A 175 -9.95 -18.40 7.83
CA TRP A 175 -11.01 -18.97 8.67
C TRP A 175 -12.36 -18.27 8.44
N LYS A 176 -13.38 -19.08 8.08
CA LYS A 176 -14.75 -18.64 7.79
C LYS A 176 -15.33 -17.77 8.91
N ALA A 177 -15.17 -18.19 10.16
CA ALA A 177 -15.89 -17.67 11.33
C ALA A 177 -15.60 -16.19 11.70
N LEU A 178 -14.47 -15.61 11.28
CA LEU A 178 -14.08 -14.24 11.64
C LEU A 178 -14.57 -13.18 10.64
N PHE A 179 -15.01 -13.60 9.45
CA PHE A 179 -15.30 -12.72 8.31
C PHE A 179 -16.63 -13.10 7.66
N VAL A 180 -17.62 -13.47 8.47
CA VAL A 180 -18.99 -13.71 8.05
C VAL A 180 -19.74 -12.38 8.09
N THR A 181 -20.31 -11.96 6.95
CA THR A 181 -21.24 -10.83 6.91
C THR A 181 -22.54 -11.20 7.62
N THR A 182 -23.38 -10.21 7.93
CA THR A 182 -24.70 -10.42 8.55
C THR A 182 -25.58 -11.41 7.78
N ASP A 183 -25.30 -11.60 6.47
CA ASP A 183 -26.02 -12.48 5.55
C ASP A 183 -25.30 -13.82 5.26
N ASP A 184 -24.26 -14.19 6.01
CA ASP A 184 -23.37 -15.36 5.77
C ASP A 184 -22.64 -15.36 4.41
N ASP A 185 -22.51 -14.19 3.77
CA ASP A 185 -21.75 -14.00 2.54
C ASP A 185 -20.27 -13.69 2.83
N ILE A 186 -19.38 -14.40 2.14
CA ILE A 186 -17.91 -14.33 2.25
C ILE A 186 -17.29 -14.00 0.89
N HIS A 187 -18.09 -13.87 -0.16
CA HIS A 187 -17.60 -13.63 -1.52
C HIS A 187 -16.81 -12.33 -1.63
N GLU A 188 -17.26 -11.24 -1.00
CA GLU A 188 -16.53 -9.96 -1.04
C GLU A 188 -15.17 -10.08 -0.32
N TRP A 189 -15.15 -10.67 0.89
CA TRP A 189 -13.91 -10.92 1.62
C TRP A 189 -12.94 -11.80 0.81
N TRP A 190 -13.44 -12.90 0.26
CA TRP A 190 -12.63 -13.83 -0.52
C TRP A 190 -12.07 -13.18 -1.79
N TYR A 191 -12.87 -12.35 -2.44
CA TYR A 191 -12.43 -11.56 -3.59
C TYR A 191 -11.29 -10.61 -3.21
N GLN A 192 -11.44 -9.81 -2.14
CA GLN A 192 -10.38 -8.88 -1.73
C GLN A 192 -9.11 -9.61 -1.27
N TRP A 193 -9.25 -10.72 -0.55
CA TRP A 193 -8.10 -11.54 -0.16
C TRP A 193 -7.39 -12.18 -1.37
N LYS A 194 -8.14 -12.71 -2.34
CA LYS A 194 -7.58 -13.37 -3.53
C LYS A 194 -6.71 -12.40 -4.36
N LEU A 195 -7.10 -11.13 -4.42
CA LEU A 195 -6.38 -10.10 -5.17
C LEU A 195 -4.97 -9.86 -4.65
N ASP A 196 -4.80 -9.80 -3.32
CA ASP A 196 -3.55 -9.38 -2.67
C ASP A 196 -2.82 -10.50 -1.92
N ARG A 197 -3.16 -11.76 -2.21
CA ARG A 197 -2.67 -12.96 -1.50
C ARG A 197 -1.15 -13.11 -1.41
N TYR A 198 -0.39 -12.54 -2.34
CA TYR A 198 1.08 -12.63 -2.35
C TYR A 198 1.76 -11.31 -2.01
N THR A 199 1.03 -10.20 -2.04
CA THR A 199 1.57 -8.85 -1.97
C THR A 199 2.36 -8.60 -0.68
N VAL A 200 1.81 -9.01 0.46
CA VAL A 200 2.47 -8.86 1.76
C VAL A 200 3.73 -9.73 1.84
N VAL A 201 3.67 -10.96 1.33
CA VAL A 201 4.82 -11.88 1.29
C VAL A 201 5.94 -11.31 0.43
N PHE A 202 5.63 -10.73 -0.73
CA PHE A 202 6.62 -10.03 -1.56
C PHE A 202 7.26 -8.85 -0.81
N GLY A 203 6.48 -8.10 -0.02
CA GLY A 203 7.00 -7.03 0.84
C GLY A 203 7.98 -7.54 1.90
N MET A 204 7.65 -8.66 2.53
CA MET A 204 8.53 -9.32 3.50
C MET A 204 9.83 -9.82 2.85
N ILE A 205 9.73 -10.56 1.74
CA ILE A 205 10.89 -11.08 0.99
C ILE A 205 11.80 -9.91 0.56
N PHE A 206 11.20 -8.84 0.06
CA PHE A 206 11.94 -7.65 -0.34
C PHE A 206 12.66 -6.99 0.86
N ALA A 207 12.03 -6.93 2.04
CA ALA A 207 12.68 -6.43 3.25
C ALA A 207 13.95 -7.24 3.58
N TYR A 208 13.86 -8.56 3.60
CA TYR A 208 15.02 -9.42 3.86
C TYR A 208 16.10 -9.23 2.80
N PHE A 209 15.72 -9.16 1.52
CA PHE A 209 16.68 -8.92 0.44
C PHE A 209 17.43 -7.59 0.63
N VAL A 210 16.73 -6.52 0.98
CA VAL A 210 17.34 -5.20 1.26
C VAL A 210 18.30 -5.27 2.45
N HIS A 211 17.90 -5.87 3.58
CA HIS A 211 18.78 -5.97 4.75
C HIS A 211 20.01 -6.86 4.51
N ILE A 212 19.85 -7.94 3.74
CA ILE A 212 20.95 -8.81 3.33
C ILE A 212 21.91 -8.04 2.41
N ALA A 213 21.38 -7.34 1.42
CA ALA A 213 22.18 -6.54 0.51
C ALA A 213 22.94 -5.42 1.23
N GLN A 214 22.34 -4.78 2.23
CA GLN A 214 23.01 -3.83 3.13
C GLN A 214 24.13 -4.51 3.93
N LYS A 215 23.87 -5.68 4.51
CA LYS A 215 24.84 -6.44 5.31
C LYS A 215 26.09 -6.84 4.51
N TYR A 216 25.91 -7.22 3.24
CA TYR A 216 27.02 -7.58 2.34
C TYR A 216 27.56 -6.39 1.53
N ASN A 217 27.13 -5.15 1.83
CA ASN A 217 27.54 -3.93 1.12
C ASN A 217 27.39 -4.03 -0.41
N VAL A 218 26.30 -4.67 -0.88
CA VAL A 218 25.99 -4.81 -2.31
C VAL A 218 25.72 -3.45 -2.96
N PHE A 219 25.19 -2.50 -2.18
CA PHE A 219 24.96 -1.13 -2.58
C PHE A 219 25.37 -0.14 -1.48
N ASP A 220 25.63 1.11 -1.88
CA ASP A 220 26.04 2.18 -0.98
C ASP A 220 24.85 3.09 -0.62
N ASP A 221 24.28 2.86 0.57
CA ASP A 221 23.22 3.69 1.14
C ASP A 221 23.62 4.48 2.38
N GLY A 222 24.93 4.53 2.66
CA GLY A 222 25.49 5.32 3.74
C GLY A 222 25.70 6.79 3.40
N ASN A 223 25.58 7.17 2.12
CA ASN A 223 25.87 8.52 1.65
C ASN A 223 24.75 9.11 0.76
N HIS A 224 24.89 10.40 0.44
CA HIS A 224 24.01 11.10 -0.51
C HIS A 224 24.31 10.78 -1.99
N GLY A 225 25.21 9.83 -2.25
CA GLY A 225 25.57 9.36 -3.58
C GLY A 225 24.53 8.43 -4.20
N ASN A 226 24.83 7.97 -5.41
CA ASN A 226 24.00 6.96 -6.09
C ASN A 226 24.20 5.59 -5.44
N LEU A 227 23.15 4.78 -5.46
CA LEU A 227 23.12 3.45 -4.84
C LEU A 227 24.13 2.47 -5.49
N PHE A 228 24.36 2.63 -6.79
CA PHE A 228 25.25 1.78 -7.59
C PHE A 228 26.17 2.59 -8.49
N SER A 229 27.16 1.90 -9.09
CA SER A 229 27.98 2.44 -10.16
C SER A 229 27.12 2.93 -11.34
N ARG A 230 27.60 3.92 -12.11
CA ARG A 230 26.83 4.54 -13.19
C ARG A 230 26.31 3.54 -14.23
N LYS A 231 27.09 2.50 -14.58
CA LYS A 231 26.66 1.46 -15.54
C LYS A 231 25.49 0.63 -14.98
N THR A 232 25.66 0.13 -13.75
CA THR A 232 24.66 -0.66 -13.04
C THR A 232 23.38 0.15 -12.81
N LEU A 233 23.51 1.44 -12.51
CA LEU A 233 22.38 2.38 -12.37
C LEU A 233 21.54 2.42 -13.65
N PHE A 234 22.15 2.64 -14.82
CA PHE A 234 21.40 2.69 -16.07
C PHE A 234 20.69 1.37 -16.37
N THR A 235 21.35 0.22 -16.13
CA THR A 235 20.75 -1.10 -16.35
C THR A 235 19.52 -1.33 -15.46
N PHE A 236 19.63 -1.07 -14.16
CA PHE A 236 18.51 -1.25 -13.23
C PHE A 236 17.38 -0.24 -13.49
N SER A 237 17.70 1.01 -13.85
CA SER A 237 16.68 1.99 -14.24
C SER A 237 15.92 1.53 -15.50
N LEU A 238 16.60 1.02 -16.52
CA LEU A 238 15.96 0.52 -17.74
C LEU A 238 15.07 -0.70 -17.44
N LEU A 239 15.56 -1.63 -16.63
CA LEU A 239 14.79 -2.81 -16.22
C LEU A 239 13.54 -2.42 -15.41
N ALA A 240 13.68 -1.45 -14.49
CA ALA A 240 12.57 -0.95 -13.69
C ALA A 240 11.51 -0.24 -14.56
N LEU A 241 11.93 0.58 -15.53
CA LEU A 241 11.04 1.21 -16.50
C LEU A 241 10.33 0.16 -17.37
N PHE A 242 11.05 -0.88 -17.79
CA PHE A 242 10.45 -2.00 -18.53
C PHE A 242 9.42 -2.76 -17.68
N GLY A 243 9.70 -2.98 -16.39
CA GLY A 243 8.76 -3.60 -15.45
C GLY A 243 7.46 -2.79 -15.30
N ILE A 244 7.56 -1.49 -15.06
CA ILE A 244 6.39 -0.60 -14.98
C ILE A 244 5.66 -0.52 -16.32
N GLY A 245 6.40 -0.36 -17.41
CA GLY A 245 5.86 -0.28 -18.77
C GLY A 245 5.15 -1.55 -19.21
N SER A 246 5.67 -2.73 -18.86
CA SER A 246 5.04 -4.01 -19.18
C SER A 246 3.73 -4.23 -18.42
N TYR A 247 3.67 -3.87 -17.13
CA TYR A 247 2.41 -3.89 -16.38
C TYR A 247 1.39 -2.89 -16.93
N THR A 248 1.83 -1.68 -17.26
CA THR A 248 0.98 -0.64 -17.88
C THR A 248 0.40 -1.16 -19.19
N THR A 249 1.25 -1.72 -20.05
CA THR A 249 0.86 -2.32 -21.33
C THR A 249 -0.16 -3.45 -21.13
N PHE A 250 0.10 -4.35 -20.17
CA PHE A 250 -0.83 -5.40 -19.77
C PHE A 250 -2.21 -4.83 -19.37
N SER A 251 -2.25 -3.74 -18.60
CA SER A 251 -3.51 -3.13 -18.16
C SER A 251 -4.35 -2.56 -19.32
N PHE A 252 -3.73 -2.10 -20.40
CA PHE A 252 -4.42 -1.60 -21.59
C PHE A 252 -4.92 -2.73 -22.50
N PHE A 253 -4.19 -3.86 -22.55
CA PHE A 253 -4.61 -5.04 -23.32
C PHE A 253 -5.59 -5.94 -22.57
N CYS A 254 -5.78 -5.70 -21.27
CA CYS A 254 -6.76 -6.38 -20.45
C CYS A 254 -8.19 -6.12 -20.94
N LYS A 255 -8.94 -7.17 -21.29
CA LYS A 255 -10.34 -7.08 -21.74
C LYS A 255 -11.36 -7.49 -20.69
N ASN A 256 -11.00 -8.39 -19.78
CA ASN A 256 -11.91 -8.95 -18.77
C ASN A 256 -11.35 -8.72 -17.37
N LYS A 257 -12.10 -7.99 -16.55
CA LYS A 257 -11.74 -7.65 -15.17
C LYS A 257 -11.34 -8.88 -14.34
N LEU A 258 -12.12 -9.96 -14.41
CA LEU A 258 -11.89 -11.17 -13.60
C LEU A 258 -10.54 -11.83 -13.91
N ASN A 259 -10.19 -11.96 -15.19
CA ASN A 259 -8.93 -12.56 -15.59
C ASN A 259 -7.74 -11.66 -15.22
N CYS A 260 -7.91 -10.35 -15.32
CA CYS A 260 -6.84 -9.41 -15.00
C CYS A 260 -6.60 -9.28 -13.51
N ASP A 261 -7.66 -9.33 -12.70
CA ASP A 261 -7.60 -9.43 -11.25
C ASP A 261 -6.84 -10.69 -10.81
N GLU A 262 -7.04 -11.80 -11.50
CA GLU A 262 -6.31 -13.05 -11.22
C GLU A 262 -4.82 -12.94 -11.57
N ILE A 263 -4.50 -12.46 -12.77
CA ILE A 263 -3.11 -12.27 -13.21
C ILE A 263 -2.40 -11.24 -12.33
N HIS A 264 -3.06 -10.13 -11.98
CA HIS A 264 -2.55 -9.06 -11.14
C HIS A 264 -1.94 -9.60 -9.85
N SER A 265 -2.64 -10.51 -9.15
CA SER A 265 -2.15 -11.10 -7.90
C SER A 265 -0.73 -11.69 -8.01
N TYR A 266 -0.35 -12.21 -9.18
CA TYR A 266 0.96 -12.82 -9.42
C TYR A 266 2.01 -11.83 -9.90
N ILE A 267 1.64 -10.82 -10.69
CA ILE A 267 2.61 -9.93 -11.36
C ILE A 267 2.74 -8.55 -10.69
N VAL A 268 1.92 -8.23 -9.70
CA VAL A 268 1.86 -6.91 -9.06
C VAL A 268 3.18 -6.47 -8.41
N PHE A 269 4.03 -7.41 -7.98
CA PHE A 269 5.33 -7.08 -7.41
C PHE A 269 6.27 -6.41 -8.43
N ILE A 270 6.09 -6.66 -9.73
CA ILE A 270 6.95 -6.12 -10.79
C ILE A 270 6.91 -4.59 -10.85
N PRO A 271 5.74 -3.93 -11.01
CA PRO A 271 5.67 -2.47 -11.01
C PRO A 271 6.02 -1.87 -9.64
N ILE A 272 5.71 -2.55 -8.53
CA ILE A 272 6.05 -2.06 -7.18
C ILE A 272 7.57 -1.99 -7.00
N ILE A 273 8.28 -3.08 -7.26
CA ILE A 273 9.75 -3.12 -7.15
C ILE A 273 10.37 -2.16 -8.17
N GLY A 274 9.83 -2.09 -9.40
CA GLY A 274 10.27 -1.13 -10.40
C GLY A 274 10.21 0.32 -9.89
N TYR A 275 9.09 0.71 -9.29
CA TYR A 275 8.94 2.06 -8.72
C TYR A 275 9.94 2.29 -7.57
N ILE A 276 10.07 1.34 -6.65
CA ILE A 276 10.99 1.44 -5.51
C ILE A 276 12.43 1.60 -6.00
N ILE A 277 12.85 0.84 -7.01
CA ILE A 277 14.18 0.96 -7.62
C ILE A 277 14.39 2.37 -8.17
N LEU A 278 13.48 2.86 -9.02
CA LEU A 278 13.59 4.20 -9.61
C LEU A 278 13.63 5.31 -8.55
N ARG A 279 12.87 5.14 -7.46
CA ARG A 279 12.81 6.10 -6.34
C ARG A 279 14.08 6.10 -5.47
N ASN A 280 14.86 5.02 -5.47
CA ASN A 280 16.02 4.87 -4.57
C ASN A 280 17.38 4.83 -5.28
N ILE A 281 17.41 4.64 -6.60
CA ILE A 281 18.68 4.39 -7.31
C ILE A 281 19.59 5.62 -7.39
N SER A 282 18.99 6.82 -7.52
CA SER A 282 19.71 8.09 -7.51
C SER A 282 19.72 8.70 -6.13
N GLY A 283 20.88 9.18 -5.69
CA GLY A 283 21.02 9.85 -4.39
C GLY A 283 20.08 11.05 -4.24
N ILE A 284 19.93 11.87 -5.30
CA ILE A 284 19.08 13.07 -5.29
C ILE A 284 17.63 12.72 -5.02
N ILE A 285 17.13 11.68 -5.68
CA ILE A 285 15.74 11.23 -5.56
C ILE A 285 15.58 10.54 -4.19
N ARG A 286 16.55 9.73 -3.77
CA ARG A 286 16.52 9.02 -2.49
C ARG A 286 16.48 9.94 -1.27
N THR A 287 17.26 11.02 -1.28
CA THR A 287 17.43 11.90 -0.11
C THR A 287 16.56 13.15 -0.17
N LYS A 288 15.58 13.22 -1.07
CA LYS A 288 14.59 14.29 -1.12
C LYS A 288 13.20 13.71 -1.02
N TYR A 289 12.29 14.39 -0.36
CA TYR A 289 10.90 13.94 -0.22
C TYR A 289 9.94 15.13 -0.19
N SER A 290 8.69 14.91 -0.58
CA SER A 290 7.64 15.92 -0.44
C SER A 290 7.05 15.91 0.96
N THR A 291 7.19 17.00 1.71
CA THR A 291 6.59 17.13 3.05
C THR A 291 5.07 17.16 2.99
N PHE A 292 4.51 17.74 1.93
CA PHE A 292 3.08 17.71 1.65
C PHE A 292 2.56 16.28 1.56
N PHE A 293 3.16 15.45 0.71
CA PHE A 293 2.74 14.05 0.61
C PHE A 293 3.04 13.26 1.89
N ALA A 294 4.20 13.47 2.52
CA ALA A 294 4.53 12.77 3.77
C ALA A 294 3.51 13.08 4.88
N TRP A 295 2.97 14.29 4.93
CA TRP A 295 1.90 14.64 5.86
C TRP A 295 0.64 13.80 5.65
N PHE A 296 0.15 13.71 4.40
CA PHE A 296 -0.97 12.82 4.05
C PHE A 296 -0.65 11.33 4.27
N GLY A 297 0.60 10.93 4.11
CA GLY A 297 1.07 9.57 4.36
C GLY A 297 0.89 9.11 5.79
N LYS A 298 1.16 10.01 6.75
CA LYS A 298 1.04 9.74 8.19
C LYS A 298 -0.38 9.44 8.64
N ILE A 299 -1.37 10.01 7.94
CA ILE A 299 -2.82 9.84 8.19
C ILE A 299 -3.52 9.02 7.09
N SER A 300 -2.75 8.27 6.28
CA SER A 300 -3.27 7.64 5.07
C SER A 300 -4.36 6.58 5.34
N LEU A 301 -4.24 5.85 6.45
CA LEU A 301 -5.23 4.83 6.84
C LEU A 301 -6.55 5.50 7.24
N GLU A 302 -6.46 6.55 8.04
CA GLU A 302 -7.58 7.33 8.54
C GLU A 302 -8.36 7.95 7.37
N LEU A 303 -7.66 8.55 6.41
CA LEU A 303 -8.26 9.09 5.19
C LEU A 303 -8.93 7.98 4.36
N PHE A 304 -8.29 6.82 4.22
CA PHE A 304 -8.87 5.69 3.49
C PHE A 304 -10.20 5.23 4.12
N ILE A 305 -10.33 5.28 5.44
CA ILE A 305 -11.55 4.87 6.14
C ILE A 305 -12.61 5.99 6.11
N CYS A 306 -12.21 7.24 6.39
CA CYS A 306 -13.12 8.38 6.42
C CYS A 306 -13.84 8.62 5.08
N GLN A 307 -13.22 8.25 3.96
CA GLN A 307 -13.77 8.55 2.63
C GLN A 307 -15.17 7.94 2.44
N TYR A 308 -15.43 6.80 3.10
CA TYR A 308 -16.69 6.09 3.04
C TYR A 308 -17.86 6.96 3.52
N HIS A 309 -17.64 7.75 4.57
CA HIS A 309 -18.71 8.51 5.23
C HIS A 309 -18.73 9.97 4.83
N ILE A 310 -17.56 10.57 4.63
CA ILE A 310 -17.46 12.01 4.35
C ILE A 310 -17.67 12.30 2.87
N TRP A 311 -17.13 11.47 1.97
CA TRP A 311 -17.25 11.69 0.53
C TRP A 311 -18.23 10.76 -0.15
N LEU A 312 -18.29 9.48 0.25
CA LEU A 312 -19.00 8.43 -0.47
C LEU A 312 -20.39 8.08 0.06
N ALA A 313 -20.98 8.97 0.86
CA ALA A 313 -22.34 8.87 1.39
C ALA A 313 -22.71 7.49 1.99
N ALA A 314 -21.73 6.80 2.59
CA ALA A 314 -21.82 5.47 3.19
C ALA A 314 -22.20 4.29 2.27
N ASP A 315 -22.61 4.50 1.02
CA ASP A 315 -22.98 3.42 0.09
C ASP A 315 -21.99 3.22 -1.07
N ARG A 316 -20.96 4.06 -1.19
CA ARG A 316 -19.99 4.08 -2.32
C ARG A 316 -20.59 4.40 -3.69
N HIS A 317 -21.91 4.56 -3.79
CA HIS A 317 -22.60 4.76 -5.06
C HIS A 317 -22.86 6.23 -5.37
N GLY A 318 -22.92 7.09 -4.36
CA GLY A 318 -23.05 8.54 -4.52
C GLY A 318 -21.93 9.35 -3.85
N VAL A 319 -21.93 10.65 -4.15
CA VAL A 319 -21.12 11.65 -3.43
C VAL A 319 -22.01 12.37 -2.41
N LEU A 320 -21.49 12.61 -1.21
CA LEU A 320 -22.21 13.35 -0.17
C LEU A 320 -22.37 14.82 -0.57
N VAL A 321 -23.62 15.30 -0.54
CA VAL A 321 -23.96 16.70 -0.80
C VAL A 321 -24.48 17.35 0.47
N LEU A 322 -23.67 18.28 0.99
CA LEU A 322 -23.98 19.21 2.08
C LEU A 322 -24.55 20.53 1.54
N LEU A 323 -24.01 21.04 0.43
CA LEU A 323 -24.50 22.27 -0.24
C LEU A 323 -25.11 21.94 -1.61
N PRO A 324 -26.45 21.84 -1.73
CA PRO A 324 -27.11 21.60 -3.01
C PRO A 324 -26.91 22.79 -3.97
N GLY A 325 -26.64 22.51 -5.25
CA GLY A 325 -26.48 23.52 -6.30
C GLY A 325 -25.08 24.13 -6.45
N PHE A 326 -24.15 23.85 -5.53
CA PHE A 326 -22.76 24.36 -5.58
C PHE A 326 -21.74 23.22 -5.43
N PRO A 327 -21.49 22.43 -6.49
CA PRO A 327 -20.66 21.22 -6.41
C PRO A 327 -19.20 21.50 -6.02
N THR A 328 -18.61 22.60 -6.48
CA THR A 328 -17.24 23.00 -6.11
C THR A 328 -17.13 23.42 -4.65
N ALA A 329 -18.07 24.25 -4.16
CA ALA A 329 -18.11 24.66 -2.76
C ALA A 329 -18.38 23.46 -1.84
N ASN A 330 -19.25 22.53 -2.25
CA ASN A 330 -19.50 21.28 -1.55
C ASN A 330 -18.20 20.46 -1.42
N MET A 331 -17.44 20.31 -2.51
CA MET A 331 -16.15 19.61 -2.50
C MET A 331 -15.12 20.27 -1.58
N ILE A 332 -15.03 21.60 -1.56
CA ILE A 332 -14.11 22.33 -0.68
C ILE A 332 -14.48 22.10 0.80
N ILE A 333 -15.76 22.23 1.15
CA ILE A 333 -16.22 22.06 2.53
C ILE A 333 -16.07 20.61 2.99
N THR A 334 -16.47 19.64 2.17
CA THR A 334 -16.32 18.23 2.52
C THR A 334 -14.85 17.84 2.61
N SER A 335 -13.96 18.43 1.81
CA SER A 335 -12.51 18.22 1.92
C SER A 335 -11.91 18.88 3.16
N PHE A 336 -12.41 20.05 3.57
CA PHE A 336 -11.99 20.70 4.82
C PHE A 336 -12.44 19.92 6.06
N ILE A 337 -13.62 19.28 6.03
CA ILE A 337 -14.09 18.41 7.12
C ILE A 337 -13.31 17.07 7.14
N PHE A 338 -12.77 16.67 5.98
CA PHE A 338 -12.08 15.41 5.78
C PHE A 338 -10.64 15.39 6.30
N ILE A 339 -9.97 16.54 6.28
CA ILE A 339 -8.58 16.80 6.67
C ILE A 339 -8.58 17.40 8.08
#